data_AF-A0A948B0L2-F1
#
_entry.id   AF-A0A948B0L2-F1
#
_cell.length_a   1.000
_cell.length_b   1.000
_cell.length_c   1.000
_cell.angle_alpha   90.00
_cell.angle_beta   90.00
_cell.angle_gamma   90.00
#
_symmetry.space_group_name_H-M   'P 1'
#
loop_
_entity.id
_entity.type
_entity.pdbx_description
1 polymer ?
#
loop_
_entity_poly.entity_id
_entity_poly.type
_entity_poly.pdbx_seq_one_letter_code
_entity_poly.pdbx_strand_id
1 'polypeptide(L)'
;MITRDLGDAGPPEGPPILFRWSLWWNIAPHVGWLVLWPLMALKENRRRGACWIFAPVLIEIALVTWLDRAWLGGWLAVPGGSVIVAMAALLLLAERLPRRPAWRKGGAAALVWMGLSIPVLAFNSGASGFSSFMGEMLPVALAGLVFLLAWIMASRRCRAHPGVGRLALWLLLWVPVFMIAVVLALILVFTGGFWGRGDMQFLPVLLFGSALWGGGLGLVVWLILAPFLLLCSRHPVYGSRIRNIINPTHEPGEAP
;
A
#
# COMPACT_ATOMS: atom_id res chain seq x y z
N MET A 1 -24.72 16.45 -2.08
CA MET A 1 -24.71 15.81 -3.41
C MET A 1 -23.69 16.57 -4.25
N ILE A 2 -22.72 15.89 -4.86
CA ILE A 2 -21.63 16.56 -5.60
C ILE A 2 -21.82 16.27 -7.09
N THR A 3 -22.15 17.30 -7.87
CA THR A 3 -22.18 17.26 -9.33
C THR A 3 -20.79 17.65 -9.86
N ARG A 4 -20.24 16.85 -10.77
CA ARG A 4 -19.03 17.19 -11.52
C ARG A 4 -19.35 17.25 -13.01
N ASP A 5 -18.79 18.26 -13.66
CA ASP A 5 -18.76 18.33 -15.11
C ASP A 5 -17.85 17.20 -15.64
N LEU A 6 -18.30 16.52 -16.69
CA LEU A 6 -17.54 15.48 -17.37
C LEU A 6 -16.42 16.06 -18.25
N GLY A 7 -16.42 17.39 -18.48
CA GLY A 7 -15.41 18.04 -19.32
C GLY A 7 -15.38 17.43 -20.71
N ASP A 8 -14.19 17.08 -21.19
CA ASP A 8 -13.97 16.52 -22.53
C ASP A 8 -14.56 15.12 -22.75
N ALA A 9 -14.98 14.43 -21.68
CA ALA A 9 -15.72 13.17 -21.77
C ALA A 9 -17.23 13.37 -22.02
N GLY A 10 -17.71 14.62 -21.95
CA GLY A 10 -19.06 15.01 -22.33
C GLY A 10 -19.23 15.15 -23.85
N PRO A 11 -20.45 15.34 -24.35
CA PRO A 11 -20.67 15.60 -25.78
C PRO A 11 -19.92 16.87 -26.21
N PRO A 12 -19.25 16.85 -27.38
CA PRO A 12 -18.45 17.98 -27.85
C PRO A 12 -19.29 19.21 -28.18
N GLU A 13 -20.58 19.02 -28.47
CA GLU A 13 -21.56 20.08 -28.71
C GLU A 13 -22.75 19.88 -27.78
N GLY A 14 -23.06 20.89 -26.97
CA GLY A 14 -24.21 20.88 -26.06
C GLY A 14 -23.91 21.48 -24.68
N PRO A 15 -24.95 21.69 -23.84
CA PRO A 15 -24.75 22.11 -22.46
C PRO A 15 -23.98 21.02 -21.68
N PRO A 16 -23.13 21.41 -20.71
CA PRO A 16 -22.32 20.46 -19.95
C PRO A 16 -23.20 19.41 -19.27
N ILE A 17 -22.89 18.13 -19.49
CA ILE A 17 -23.58 17.03 -18.82
C ILE A 17 -23.02 16.89 -17.42
N LEU A 18 -23.81 17.32 -16.43
CA LEU A 18 -23.50 17.14 -15.02
C LEU A 18 -23.78 15.68 -14.62
N PHE A 19 -22.74 14.88 -14.47
CA PHE A 19 -22.90 13.53 -13.95
C PHE A 19 -23.04 13.57 -12.43
N ARG A 20 -24.11 12.92 -11.95
CA ARG A 20 -24.37 12.77 -10.51
C ARG A 20 -23.67 11.53 -10.00
N TRP A 21 -22.46 11.73 -9.47
CA TRP A 21 -21.75 10.67 -8.78
C TRP A 21 -22.47 10.33 -7.47
N SER A 22 -22.56 9.04 -7.16
CA SER A 22 -23.10 8.60 -5.87
C SER A 22 -22.23 9.17 -4.74
N LEU A 23 -22.85 9.40 -3.57
CA LEU A 23 -22.10 9.79 -2.37
C LEU A 23 -20.97 8.78 -2.08
N TRP A 24 -21.24 7.50 -2.31
CA TRP A 24 -20.31 6.40 -2.11
C TRP A 24 -19.05 6.50 -3.00
N TRP A 25 -19.18 6.95 -4.25
CA TRP A 25 -18.02 7.17 -5.14
C TRP A 25 -17.03 8.19 -4.56
N ASN A 26 -17.54 9.21 -3.88
CA ASN A 26 -16.70 10.22 -3.24
C ASN A 26 -16.13 9.73 -1.91
N ILE A 27 -16.86 8.86 -1.19
CA ILE A 27 -16.41 8.31 0.11
C ILE A 27 -15.39 7.19 -0.08
N ALA A 28 -15.47 6.39 -1.16
CA ALA A 28 -14.67 5.19 -1.34
C ALA A 28 -13.15 5.45 -1.21
N PRO A 29 -12.55 6.46 -1.87
CA PRO A 29 -11.13 6.79 -1.68
C PRO A 29 -10.78 7.21 -0.23
N HIS A 30 -11.80 7.64 0.53
CA HIS A 30 -11.66 8.10 1.89
C HIS A 30 -11.95 7.02 2.95
N VAL A 31 -12.38 5.81 2.58
CA VAL A 31 -12.74 4.74 3.54
C VAL A 31 -11.54 4.33 4.41
N GLY A 32 -10.34 4.30 3.84
CA GLY A 32 -9.12 4.03 4.61
C GLY A 32 -8.91 5.01 5.78
N TRP A 33 -9.33 6.26 5.60
CA TRP A 33 -9.25 7.31 6.62
C TRP A 33 -10.24 7.08 7.75
N LEU A 34 -11.45 6.64 7.40
CA LEU A 34 -12.48 6.29 8.36
C LEU A 34 -12.04 5.14 9.28
N VAL A 35 -11.09 4.29 8.85
CA VAL A 35 -10.48 3.26 9.70
C VAL A 35 -9.39 3.81 10.61
N LEU A 36 -8.66 4.85 10.22
CA LEU A 36 -7.63 5.45 11.09
C LEU A 36 -8.25 6.17 12.30
N TRP A 37 -9.42 6.81 12.14
CA TRP A 37 -10.12 7.49 13.23
C TRP A 37 -10.43 6.62 14.46
N PRO A 38 -11.11 5.45 14.34
CA PRO A 38 -11.35 4.58 15.47
C PRO A 38 -10.05 3.98 16.04
N LEU A 39 -9.05 3.72 15.19
CA LEU A 39 -7.72 3.28 15.65
C LEU A 39 -7.04 4.35 16.51
N MET A 40 -7.16 5.63 16.14
CA MET A 40 -6.67 6.76 16.92
C MET A 40 -7.43 6.95 18.23
N ALA A 41 -8.73 6.64 18.26
CA ALA A 41 -9.56 6.75 19.46
C ALA A 41 -9.25 5.69 20.54
N LEU A 42 -8.51 4.64 20.19
CA LEU A 42 -8.04 3.62 21.13
C LEU A 42 -7.21 4.24 22.25
N LYS A 43 -7.36 3.73 23.49
CA LYS A 43 -6.72 4.27 24.70
C LYS A 43 -5.21 4.45 24.53
N GLU A 44 -4.58 3.51 23.83
CA GLU A 44 -3.15 3.45 23.53
C GLU A 44 -2.68 4.58 22.58
N ASN A 45 -3.59 5.06 21.71
CA ASN A 45 -3.32 6.05 20.67
C ASN A 45 -3.82 7.47 21.02
N ARG A 46 -4.40 7.69 22.20
CA ARG A 46 -4.88 9.04 22.64
C ARG A 46 -3.75 10.03 23.00
N ARG A 47 -2.49 9.62 22.92
CA ARG A 47 -1.33 10.47 23.21
C ARG A 47 -1.13 11.46 22.07
N ARG A 48 -0.78 12.72 22.38
CA ARG A 48 -0.47 13.75 21.35
C ARG A 48 0.58 13.27 20.34
N GLY A 49 1.53 12.45 20.80
CA GLY A 49 2.56 11.84 19.95
C GLY A 49 2.01 10.90 18.86
N ALA A 50 0.87 10.25 19.07
CA ALA A 50 0.26 9.35 18.09
C ALA A 50 -0.47 10.10 16.96
N CYS A 51 -0.72 11.40 17.10
CA CYS A 51 -1.29 12.22 16.03
C CYS A 51 -0.27 12.52 14.93
N TRP A 52 1.03 12.36 15.20
CA TRP A 52 2.07 12.56 14.18
C TRP A 52 1.98 11.58 13.01
N ILE A 53 1.21 10.48 13.12
CA ILE A 53 0.92 9.60 12.00
C ILE A 53 0.21 10.34 10.86
N PHE A 54 -0.53 11.40 11.16
CA PHE A 54 -1.19 12.22 10.13
C PHE A 54 -0.21 13.00 9.26
N ALA A 55 1.01 13.29 9.73
CA ALA A 55 1.99 14.04 8.94
C ALA A 55 2.45 13.29 7.66
N PRO A 56 3.03 12.08 7.73
CA PRO A 56 3.41 11.34 6.51
C PRO A 56 2.19 11.03 5.65
N VAL A 57 1.07 10.74 6.29
CA VAL A 57 -0.21 10.47 5.65
C VAL A 57 -0.73 11.67 4.83
N LEU A 58 -0.65 12.90 5.34
CA LEU A 58 -1.02 14.13 4.62
C LEU A 58 -0.04 14.48 3.50
N ILE A 59 1.27 14.31 3.73
CA ILE A 59 2.32 14.52 2.71
C ILE A 59 2.05 13.62 1.51
N GLU A 60 1.75 12.36 1.76
CA GLU A 60 1.46 11.41 0.70
C GLU A 60 0.14 11.71 -0.03
N ILE A 61 -0.93 12.17 0.65
CA ILE A 61 -2.13 12.64 -0.08
C ILE A 61 -1.76 13.78 -1.01
N ALA A 62 -1.02 14.77 -0.50
CA ALA A 62 -0.65 15.94 -1.29
C ALA A 62 0.17 15.51 -2.51
N LEU A 63 1.11 14.58 -2.32
CA LEU A 63 1.93 14.02 -3.38
C LEU A 63 1.11 13.24 -4.41
N VAL A 64 0.25 12.32 -3.98
CA VAL A 64 -0.61 11.52 -4.89
C VAL A 64 -1.56 12.42 -5.65
N THR A 65 -2.18 13.40 -4.99
CA THR A 65 -3.09 14.36 -5.63
C THR A 65 -2.35 15.24 -6.64
N TRP A 66 -1.12 15.64 -6.32
CA TRP A 66 -0.29 16.42 -7.24
C TRP A 66 0.15 15.58 -8.44
N LEU A 67 0.63 14.35 -8.23
CA LEU A 67 1.06 13.44 -9.29
C LEU A 67 -0.09 13.04 -10.23
N ASP A 68 -1.28 12.80 -9.67
CA ASP A 68 -2.49 12.49 -10.43
C ASP A 68 -2.86 13.65 -11.37
N ARG A 69 -2.79 14.89 -10.89
CA ARG A 69 -3.05 16.09 -11.70
C ARG A 69 -1.97 16.40 -12.73
N ALA A 70 -0.72 16.08 -12.41
CA ALA A 70 0.40 16.59 -13.18
C ALA A 70 0.82 15.65 -14.32
N TRP A 71 0.79 14.32 -14.14
CA TRP A 71 1.44 13.40 -15.09
C TRP A 71 0.76 12.04 -15.31
N LEU A 72 0.00 11.50 -14.35
CA LEU A 72 -0.18 10.03 -14.26
C LEU A 72 -1.61 9.49 -14.39
N GLY A 73 -2.61 10.36 -14.61
CA GLY A 73 -3.97 9.98 -15.04
C GLY A 73 -4.54 8.74 -14.32
N GLY A 74 -4.84 8.84 -13.03
CA GLY A 74 -5.53 7.81 -12.25
C GLY A 74 -4.72 6.57 -11.85
N TRP A 75 -3.62 6.24 -12.54
CA TRP A 75 -2.86 4.98 -12.32
C TRP A 75 -2.21 4.88 -10.94
N LEU A 76 -1.87 6.01 -10.32
CA LEU A 76 -1.25 6.07 -8.98
C LEU A 76 -2.27 6.23 -7.84
N ALA A 77 -3.50 6.63 -8.15
CA ALA A 77 -4.48 7.01 -7.12
C ALA A 77 -4.94 5.81 -6.27
N VAL A 78 -4.98 4.60 -6.86
CA VAL A 78 -5.66 3.45 -6.24
C VAL A 78 -4.75 2.57 -5.38
N PRO A 79 -3.53 2.16 -5.80
CA PRO A 79 -2.67 1.32 -4.96
C PRO A 79 -1.85 2.11 -3.91
N GLY A 80 -1.55 3.40 -4.16
CA GLY A 80 -0.71 4.19 -3.24
C GLY A 80 -1.41 4.51 -1.91
N GLY A 81 -2.66 5.02 -1.98
CA GLY A 81 -3.46 5.41 -0.81
C GLY A 81 -3.67 4.27 0.19
N SER A 82 -3.83 3.06 -0.31
CA SER A 82 -4.09 1.91 0.54
C SER A 82 -2.84 1.43 1.30
N VAL A 83 -1.65 1.45 0.68
CA VAL A 83 -0.37 1.10 1.34
C VAL A 83 -0.09 2.03 2.52
N ILE A 84 -0.36 3.33 2.35
CA ILE A 84 -0.23 4.37 3.37
C ILE A 84 -1.11 4.05 4.57
N VAL A 85 -2.40 3.76 4.33
CA VAL A 85 -3.35 3.44 5.39
C VAL A 85 -2.99 2.13 6.08
N ALA A 86 -2.51 1.12 5.33
CA ALA A 86 -2.06 -0.14 5.90
C ALA A 86 -0.87 0.03 6.84
N MET A 87 0.12 0.84 6.46
CA MET A 87 1.27 1.15 7.29
C MET A 87 0.87 1.94 8.53
N ALA A 88 0.00 2.95 8.36
CA ALA A 88 -0.54 3.72 9.48
C ALA A 88 -1.31 2.82 10.46
N ALA A 89 -2.19 1.96 9.96
CA ALA A 89 -2.94 1.02 10.78
C ALA A 89 -2.02 0.02 11.50
N LEU A 90 -0.99 -0.50 10.83
CA LEU A 90 0.01 -1.37 11.44
C LEU A 90 0.72 -0.68 12.62
N LEU A 91 1.12 0.57 12.45
CA LEU A 91 1.77 1.36 13.51
C LEU A 91 0.80 1.70 14.65
N LEU A 92 -0.49 1.93 14.37
CA LEU A 92 -1.51 2.17 15.39
C LEU A 92 -1.92 0.90 16.14
N LEU A 93 -1.84 -0.26 15.50
CA LEU A 93 -2.15 -1.57 16.08
C LEU A 93 -0.94 -2.26 16.75
N ALA A 94 0.27 -1.72 16.57
CA ALA A 94 1.52 -2.32 17.04
C ALA A 94 1.49 -2.72 18.53
N GLU A 95 0.89 -1.88 19.37
CA GLU A 95 0.79 -2.09 20.83
C GLU A 95 -0.26 -3.14 21.22
N ARG A 96 -1.21 -3.49 20.33
CA ARG A 96 -2.21 -4.54 20.55
C ARG A 96 -1.82 -5.90 19.96
N LEU A 97 -0.80 -5.92 19.12
CA LEU A 97 -0.25 -7.15 18.54
C LEU A 97 1.03 -7.70 19.22
N PRO A 98 1.43 -7.33 20.45
CA PRO A 98 2.78 -7.58 20.95
C PRO A 98 3.10 -9.08 21.06
N ARG A 99 2.08 -9.91 21.33
CA ARG A 99 2.21 -11.37 21.55
C ARG A 99 2.21 -12.23 20.28
N ARG A 100 2.26 -11.64 19.09
CA ARG A 100 2.15 -12.40 17.83
C ARG A 100 3.45 -12.34 17.01
N PRO A 101 3.84 -13.44 16.35
CA PRO A 101 5.02 -13.48 15.49
C PRO A 101 4.91 -12.45 14.35
N ALA A 102 6.05 -11.98 13.84
CA ALA A 102 6.14 -10.94 12.81
C ALA A 102 5.25 -11.21 11.57
N TRP A 103 5.07 -12.48 11.17
CA TRP A 103 4.20 -12.85 10.06
C TRP A 103 2.71 -12.62 10.35
N ARG A 104 2.26 -12.77 11.60
CA ARG A 104 0.87 -12.44 11.99
C ARG A 104 0.65 -10.94 12.09
N LYS A 105 1.68 -10.17 12.49
CA LYS A 105 1.66 -8.71 12.49
C LYS A 105 1.61 -8.16 11.07
N GLY A 106 2.48 -8.65 10.19
CA GLY A 106 2.45 -8.37 8.76
C GLY A 106 1.13 -8.83 8.13
N GLY A 107 0.65 -10.03 8.47
CA GLY A 107 -0.63 -10.56 8.00
C GLY A 107 -1.81 -9.70 8.44
N ALA A 108 -1.81 -9.16 9.66
CA ALA A 108 -2.84 -8.21 10.10
C ALA A 108 -2.78 -6.89 9.30
N ALA A 109 -1.58 -6.38 9.01
CA ALA A 109 -1.42 -5.20 8.14
C ALA A 109 -1.91 -5.47 6.71
N ALA A 110 -1.56 -6.63 6.14
CA ALA A 110 -2.02 -7.07 4.83
C ALA A 110 -3.54 -7.30 4.80
N LEU A 111 -4.14 -7.83 5.87
CA LEU A 111 -5.59 -8.00 5.98
C LEU A 111 -6.32 -6.67 6.13
N VAL A 112 -5.79 -5.73 6.93
CA VAL A 112 -6.34 -4.37 6.99
C VAL A 112 -6.24 -3.72 5.62
N TRP A 113 -5.12 -3.90 4.94
CA TRP A 113 -4.90 -3.37 3.61
C TRP A 113 -5.85 -3.94 2.56
N MET A 114 -5.98 -5.26 2.48
CA MET A 114 -6.92 -5.95 1.59
C MET A 114 -8.36 -5.60 1.97
N GLY A 115 -8.72 -5.68 3.25
CA GLY A 115 -10.07 -5.35 3.72
C GLY A 115 -10.48 -3.90 3.46
N LEU A 116 -9.52 -2.98 3.33
CA LEU A 116 -9.77 -1.59 2.96
C LEU A 116 -9.80 -1.35 1.46
N SER A 117 -8.94 -2.03 0.70
CA SER A 117 -8.82 -1.79 -0.73
C SER A 117 -9.87 -2.54 -1.55
N ILE A 118 -10.22 -3.75 -1.14
CA ILE A 118 -11.18 -4.61 -1.84
C ILE A 118 -12.57 -3.96 -1.97
N PRO A 119 -13.17 -3.37 -0.91
CA PRO A 119 -14.46 -2.69 -1.04
C PRO A 119 -14.37 -1.47 -1.95
N VAL A 120 -13.31 -0.67 -1.84
CA VAL A 120 -13.10 0.53 -2.67
C VAL A 120 -13.04 0.16 -4.15
N LEU A 121 -12.30 -0.91 -4.47
CA LEU A 121 -12.22 -1.46 -5.82
C LEU A 121 -13.54 -2.06 -6.28
N ALA A 122 -14.25 -2.80 -5.42
CA ALA A 122 -15.56 -3.39 -5.75
C ALA A 122 -16.61 -2.32 -6.09
N PHE A 123 -16.57 -1.19 -5.38
CA PHE A 123 -17.47 -0.08 -5.65
C PHE A 123 -17.09 0.71 -6.91
N ASN A 124 -15.81 0.94 -7.16
CA ASN A 124 -15.37 1.62 -8.37
C ASN A 124 -15.67 0.78 -9.62
N SER A 125 -15.44 -0.52 -9.55
CA SER A 125 -15.64 -1.45 -10.65
C SER A 125 -17.08 -1.92 -10.86
N GLY A 126 -17.98 -1.70 -9.89
CA GLY A 126 -19.41 -1.99 -10.00
C GLY A 126 -20.12 -1.27 -11.15
N ALA A 127 -19.50 -0.21 -11.70
CA ALA A 127 -19.94 0.47 -12.91
C ALA A 127 -19.43 -0.17 -14.23
N SER A 128 -18.44 -1.06 -14.16
CA SER A 128 -17.64 -1.54 -15.31
C SER A 128 -17.55 -3.07 -15.45
N GLY A 129 -18.29 -3.83 -14.64
CA GLY A 129 -18.37 -5.30 -14.73
C GLY A 129 -17.24 -6.08 -14.01
N PHE A 130 -17.44 -7.39 -13.87
CA PHE A 130 -16.57 -8.29 -13.07
C PHE A 130 -15.12 -8.42 -13.59
N SER A 131 -14.90 -8.30 -14.90
CA SER A 131 -13.56 -8.32 -15.50
C SER A 131 -12.72 -7.11 -15.08
N SER A 132 -13.33 -5.92 -15.07
CA SER A 132 -12.71 -4.67 -14.61
C SER A 132 -12.41 -4.72 -13.11
N PHE A 133 -13.31 -5.31 -12.32
CA PHE A 133 -13.08 -5.57 -10.90
C PHE A 133 -11.84 -6.44 -10.65
N MET A 134 -11.74 -7.58 -11.32
CA MET A 134 -10.57 -8.47 -11.20
C MET A 134 -9.28 -7.79 -11.69
N GLY A 135 -9.37 -6.98 -12.74
CA GLY A 135 -8.25 -6.20 -13.28
C GLY A 135 -7.68 -5.17 -12.30
N GLU A 136 -8.52 -4.55 -11.47
CA GLU A 136 -8.08 -3.58 -10.46
C GLU A 136 -7.70 -4.23 -9.12
N MET A 137 -8.38 -5.32 -8.74
CA MET A 137 -8.09 -6.06 -7.52
C MET A 137 -6.74 -6.75 -7.53
N LEU A 138 -6.35 -7.34 -8.66
CA LEU A 138 -5.15 -8.15 -8.74
C LEU A 138 -3.87 -7.32 -8.45
N PRO A 139 -3.64 -6.16 -9.07
CA PRO A 139 -2.50 -5.30 -8.74
C PRO A 139 -2.44 -4.92 -7.26
N VAL A 140 -3.61 -4.64 -6.67
CA VAL A 140 -3.71 -4.35 -5.25
C VAL A 140 -3.41 -5.60 -4.44
N ALA A 141 -4.01 -6.77 -4.64
CA ALA A 141 -3.63 -7.95 -3.86
C ALA A 141 -2.12 -8.26 -3.93
N LEU A 142 -1.52 -8.08 -5.11
CA LEU A 142 -0.10 -8.32 -5.36
C LEU A 142 0.82 -7.33 -4.66
N ALA A 143 0.53 -6.02 -4.69
CA ALA A 143 1.45 -5.01 -4.16
C ALA A 143 1.74 -5.15 -2.65
N GLY A 144 0.92 -5.90 -1.91
CA GLY A 144 1.07 -6.05 -0.47
C GLY A 144 1.07 -7.47 -0.01
N LEU A 145 0.88 -8.44 -0.92
CA LEU A 145 1.72 -9.62 -0.88
C LEU A 145 3.21 -9.21 -0.96
N VAL A 146 3.60 -8.35 -1.90
CA VAL A 146 4.98 -7.81 -2.02
C VAL A 146 5.40 -7.11 -0.74
N PHE A 147 4.61 -6.16 -0.24
CA PHE A 147 4.89 -5.48 1.04
C PHE A 147 5.01 -6.46 2.21
N LEU A 148 4.09 -7.42 2.34
CA LEU A 148 4.10 -8.42 3.41
C LEU A 148 5.39 -9.25 3.38
N LEU A 149 5.75 -9.78 2.21
CA LEU A 149 6.95 -10.59 2.04
C LEU A 149 8.20 -9.76 2.31
N ALA A 150 8.27 -8.54 1.77
CA ALA A 150 9.37 -7.61 2.02
C ALA A 150 9.51 -7.30 3.52
N TRP A 151 8.40 -7.03 4.21
CA TRP A 151 8.37 -6.76 5.65
C TRP A 151 8.83 -7.97 6.47
N ILE A 152 8.36 -9.17 6.14
CA ILE A 152 8.78 -10.41 6.81
C ILE A 152 10.29 -10.63 6.64
N MET A 153 10.81 -10.47 5.43
CA MET A 153 12.24 -10.67 5.15
C MET A 153 13.10 -9.60 5.80
N ALA A 154 12.70 -8.32 5.71
CA ALA A 154 13.39 -7.21 6.34
C ALA A 154 13.40 -7.34 7.87
N SER A 155 12.26 -7.66 8.49
CA SER A 155 12.16 -7.84 9.94
C SER A 155 12.99 -9.02 10.44
N ARG A 156 13.01 -10.16 9.73
CA ARG A 156 13.88 -11.30 10.06
C ARG A 156 15.35 -10.91 10.10
N ARG A 157 15.83 -10.13 9.12
CA ARG A 157 17.22 -9.63 9.07
C ARG A 157 17.53 -8.59 10.13
N CYS A 158 16.52 -7.91 10.67
CA CYS A 158 16.67 -6.93 11.74
C CYS A 158 16.58 -7.50 13.16
N ARG A 159 16.30 -8.81 13.33
CA ARG A 159 16.12 -9.40 14.68
C ARG A 159 17.37 -9.30 15.55
N ALA A 160 18.56 -9.54 14.98
CA ALA A 160 19.82 -9.51 15.72
C ALA A 160 20.23 -8.09 16.16
N HIS A 161 19.88 -7.08 15.34
CA HIS A 161 20.16 -5.68 15.65
C HIS A 161 18.97 -4.82 15.23
N PRO A 162 17.98 -4.63 16.12
CA PRO A 162 16.76 -3.90 15.79
C PRO A 162 17.07 -2.42 15.59
N GLY A 163 16.79 -1.92 14.39
CA GLY A 163 16.97 -0.51 14.06
C GLY A 163 16.11 -0.10 12.87
N VAL A 164 15.47 1.07 12.96
CA VAL A 164 14.59 1.59 11.91
C VAL A 164 15.35 1.84 10.61
N GLY A 165 16.57 2.39 10.69
CA GLY A 165 17.42 2.61 9.51
C GLY A 165 17.80 1.31 8.80
N ARG A 166 18.13 0.26 9.57
CA ARG A 166 18.41 -1.07 9.00
C ARG A 166 17.17 -1.69 8.38
N LEU A 167 16.00 -1.55 9.01
CA LEU A 167 14.73 -1.97 8.43
C LEU A 167 14.45 -1.25 7.11
N ALA A 168 14.63 0.07 7.06
CA ALA A 168 14.43 0.88 5.87
C ALA A 168 15.32 0.45 4.71
N LEU A 169 16.61 0.17 4.96
CA LEU A 169 17.55 -0.35 3.97
C LEU A 169 17.14 -1.73 3.45
N TRP A 170 16.70 -2.63 4.33
CA TRP A 170 16.23 -3.95 3.87
C TRP A 170 14.92 -3.86 3.09
N LEU A 171 14.01 -2.94 3.44
CA LEU A 171 12.80 -2.69 2.66
C LEU A 171 13.15 -2.10 1.28
N LEU A 172 14.15 -1.22 1.19
CA LEU A 172 14.65 -0.67 -0.08
C LEU A 172 15.12 -1.76 -1.02
N LEU A 173 15.70 -2.83 -0.49
CA LEU A 173 16.14 -3.98 -1.28
C LEU A 173 14.97 -4.93 -1.59
N TRP A 174 14.23 -5.37 -0.58
CA TRP A 174 13.26 -6.45 -0.73
C TRP A 174 12.00 -6.05 -1.50
N VAL A 175 11.54 -4.79 -1.38
CA VAL A 175 10.34 -4.34 -2.10
C VAL A 175 10.56 -4.39 -3.63
N PRO A 176 11.62 -3.82 -4.22
CA PRO A 176 11.95 -4.00 -5.63
C PRO A 176 12.14 -5.46 -6.04
N VAL A 177 12.87 -6.26 -5.25
CA VAL A 177 13.11 -7.68 -5.57
C VAL A 177 11.79 -8.45 -5.68
N PHE A 178 10.90 -8.30 -4.71
CA PHE A 178 9.60 -8.98 -4.75
C PHE A 178 8.68 -8.42 -5.83
N MET A 179 8.75 -7.13 -6.13
CA MET A 179 7.99 -6.53 -7.23
C MET A 179 8.44 -7.08 -8.58
N ILE A 180 9.75 -7.16 -8.83
CA ILE A 180 10.33 -7.79 -10.02
C ILE A 180 9.86 -9.25 -10.11
N ALA A 181 9.95 -10.00 -9.01
CA ALA A 181 9.54 -11.41 -8.99
C ALA A 181 8.04 -11.59 -9.33
N VAL A 182 7.17 -10.71 -8.81
CA VAL A 182 5.73 -10.74 -9.12
C VAL A 182 5.45 -10.38 -10.58
N VAL A 183 6.07 -9.32 -11.09
CA VAL A 183 5.91 -8.91 -12.50
C VAL A 183 6.40 -10.01 -13.44
N LEU A 184 7.54 -10.63 -13.14
CA LEU A 184 8.06 -11.79 -13.87
C LEU A 184 7.11 -12.98 -13.81
N ALA A 185 6.56 -13.31 -12.63
CA ALA A 185 5.60 -14.40 -12.48
C ALA A 185 4.32 -14.15 -13.29
N LEU A 186 3.79 -12.93 -13.26
CA LEU A 186 2.64 -12.54 -14.08
C LEU A 186 2.95 -12.71 -15.56
N ILE A 187 4.09 -12.18 -16.02
CA ILE A 187 4.50 -12.29 -17.41
C ILE A 187 4.62 -13.75 -17.80
N LEU A 188 5.30 -14.59 -17.02
CA LEU A 188 5.42 -16.02 -17.31
C LEU A 188 4.05 -16.71 -17.41
N VAL A 189 3.09 -16.38 -16.54
CA VAL A 189 1.73 -16.92 -16.59
C VAL A 189 1.01 -16.48 -17.88
N PHE A 190 1.08 -15.19 -18.24
CA PHE A 190 0.42 -14.68 -19.45
C PHE A 190 1.14 -15.08 -20.74
N THR A 191 2.47 -15.19 -20.74
CA THR A 191 3.30 -15.59 -21.88
C THR A 191 3.39 -17.09 -22.05
N GLY A 192 3.03 -17.89 -21.03
CA GLY A 192 2.94 -19.34 -21.15
C GLY A 192 2.02 -19.80 -22.27
N GLY A 193 1.00 -18.99 -22.62
CA GLY A 193 0.15 -19.20 -23.80
C GLY A 193 0.82 -18.89 -25.15
N PHE A 194 1.91 -18.11 -25.16
CA PHE A 194 2.69 -17.73 -26.34
C PHE A 194 3.87 -18.67 -26.62
N TRP A 195 4.28 -19.49 -25.64
CA TRP A 195 5.36 -20.46 -25.83
C TRP A 195 5.10 -21.46 -26.96
N GLY A 196 3.83 -21.76 -27.27
CA GLY A 196 3.45 -22.59 -28.41
C GLY A 196 3.66 -21.94 -29.80
N ARG A 197 3.93 -20.64 -29.88
CA ARG A 197 4.08 -19.90 -31.16
C ARG A 197 5.53 -19.66 -31.60
N GLY A 198 6.52 -20.09 -30.81
CA GLY A 198 7.94 -19.96 -31.17
C GLY A 198 8.56 -18.58 -30.90
N ASP A 199 7.83 -17.67 -30.23
CA ASP A 199 8.22 -16.28 -29.99
C ASP A 199 9.25 -16.08 -28.84
N MET A 200 10.14 -17.06 -28.62
CA MET A 200 11.15 -17.02 -27.54
C MET A 200 12.14 -15.86 -27.66
N GLN A 201 12.25 -15.26 -28.85
CA GLN A 201 13.10 -14.08 -29.11
C GLN A 201 12.72 -12.84 -28.28
N PHE A 202 11.47 -12.73 -27.82
CA PHE A 202 11.02 -11.60 -26.99
C PHE A 202 11.31 -11.81 -25.50
N LEU A 203 11.72 -13.01 -25.08
CA LEU A 203 11.92 -13.33 -23.66
C LEU A 203 12.96 -12.41 -22.99
N PRO A 204 14.14 -12.13 -23.58
CA PRO A 204 15.13 -11.26 -22.94
C PRO A 204 14.60 -9.82 -22.76
N VAL A 205 13.89 -9.30 -23.77
CA VAL A 205 13.29 -7.95 -23.72
C VAL A 205 12.22 -7.88 -22.64
N LEU A 206 11.39 -8.92 -22.54
CA LEU A 206 10.38 -9.04 -21.48
C LEU A 206 11.03 -9.12 -20.10
N LEU A 207 12.04 -9.96 -19.90
CA LEU A 207 12.74 -10.10 -18.61
C LEU A 207 13.39 -8.78 -18.19
N PHE A 208 14.09 -8.11 -19.11
CA PHE A 208 14.72 -6.82 -18.84
C PHE A 208 13.70 -5.72 -18.55
N GLY A 209 12.65 -5.61 -19.37
CA GLY A 209 11.55 -4.69 -19.15
C GLY A 209 10.86 -4.91 -17.81
N SER A 210 10.65 -6.16 -17.42
CA SER A 210 10.07 -6.55 -16.12
C SER A 210 10.95 -6.15 -14.95
N ALA A 211 12.27 -6.34 -15.07
CA ALA A 211 13.22 -5.97 -14.03
C ALA A 211 13.24 -4.45 -13.84
N LEU A 212 13.24 -3.69 -14.95
CA LEU A 212 13.25 -2.23 -14.93
C LEU A 212 11.94 -1.66 -14.38
N TRP A 213 10.79 -2.12 -14.90
CA TRP A 213 9.47 -1.68 -14.44
C TRP A 213 9.17 -2.12 -13.01
N GLY A 214 9.38 -3.40 -12.68
CA GLY A 214 9.17 -3.94 -11.34
C GLY A 214 10.10 -3.28 -10.32
N GLY A 215 11.37 -3.04 -10.69
CA GLY A 215 12.33 -2.34 -9.84
C GLY A 215 11.93 -0.89 -9.60
N GLY A 216 11.54 -0.17 -10.66
CA GLY A 216 11.05 1.21 -10.59
C GLY A 216 9.80 1.35 -9.73
N LEU A 217 8.79 0.49 -9.93
CA LEU A 217 7.58 0.46 -9.11
C LEU A 217 7.89 0.12 -7.65
N GLY A 218 8.78 -0.83 -7.39
CA GLY A 218 9.22 -1.16 -6.03
C GLY A 218 9.91 0.01 -5.34
N LEU A 219 10.72 0.79 -6.08
CA LEU A 219 11.35 2.00 -5.56
C LEU A 219 10.31 3.07 -5.21
N VAL A 220 9.30 3.28 -6.06
CA VAL A 220 8.18 4.19 -5.78
C VAL A 220 7.44 3.77 -4.51
N VAL A 221 7.12 2.49 -4.35
CA VAL A 221 6.49 1.98 -3.11
C VAL A 221 7.38 2.23 -1.90
N TRP A 222 8.70 2.04 -2.02
CA TRP A 222 9.61 2.34 -0.92
C TRP A 222 9.64 3.84 -0.58
N LEU A 223 9.61 4.73 -1.58
CA LEU A 223 9.54 6.17 -1.37
C LEU A 223 8.27 6.57 -0.61
N ILE A 224 7.12 5.96 -0.93
CA ILE A 224 5.85 6.16 -0.22
C ILE A 224 5.95 5.70 1.26
N LEU A 225 6.74 4.67 1.54
CA LEU A 225 6.98 4.19 2.91
C LEU A 225 8.01 5.04 3.67
N ALA A 226 8.86 5.79 2.97
CA ALA A 226 9.97 6.51 3.57
C ALA A 226 9.53 7.55 4.62
N PRO A 227 8.47 8.36 4.44
CA PRO A 227 7.98 9.28 5.47
C PRO A 227 7.58 8.57 6.77
N PHE A 228 6.98 7.39 6.69
CA PHE A 228 6.64 6.59 7.87
C PHE A 228 7.89 6.06 8.58
N LEU A 229 8.87 5.59 7.82
CA LEU A 229 10.13 5.10 8.37
C LEU A 229 10.92 6.26 9.01
N LEU A 230 10.89 7.44 8.41
CA LEU A 230 11.48 8.66 8.96
C LEU A 230 10.78 9.04 10.27
N LEU A 231 9.44 9.05 10.30
CA LEU A 231 8.67 9.27 11.53
C LEU A 231 9.06 8.27 12.63
N CYS A 232 9.19 6.99 12.28
CA CYS A 232 9.61 5.96 13.24
C CYS A 232 11.03 6.14 13.73
N SER A 233 11.93 6.71 12.92
CA SER A 233 13.31 6.99 13.32
C SER A 233 13.43 8.20 14.24
N ARG A 234 12.58 9.22 14.04
CA ARG A 234 12.66 10.52 14.75
C ARG A 234 11.77 10.60 15.98
N HIS A 235 10.63 9.92 15.98
CA HIS A 235 9.64 10.05 17.04
C HIS A 235 9.64 8.83 17.97
N PRO A 236 9.84 9.02 19.30
CA PRO A 236 10.12 7.92 20.23
C PRO A 236 8.98 6.90 20.34
N VAL A 237 7.72 7.36 20.24
CA VAL A 237 6.53 6.49 20.29
C VAL A 237 6.49 5.51 19.10
N TYR A 238 6.84 5.96 17.90
CA TYR A 238 6.81 5.07 16.72
C TYR A 238 8.07 4.22 16.63
N GLY A 239 9.21 4.74 17.09
CA GLY A 239 10.44 3.98 17.22
C GLY A 239 10.29 2.79 18.17
N SER A 240 9.63 2.96 19.32
CA SER A 240 9.33 1.84 20.22
C SER A 240 8.35 0.85 19.58
N ARG A 241 7.30 1.32 18.89
CA ARG A 241 6.35 0.46 18.17
C ARG A 241 7.01 -0.42 17.12
N ILE A 242 7.85 0.15 16.26
CA ILE A 242 8.60 -0.63 15.26
C ILE A 242 9.54 -1.62 15.93
N ARG A 243 10.26 -1.21 16.99
CA ARG A 243 11.13 -2.14 17.72
C ARG A 243 10.34 -3.32 18.29
N ASN A 244 9.18 -3.07 18.90
CA ASN A 244 8.27 -4.12 19.41
C ASN A 244 7.68 -5.00 18.30
N ILE A 245 7.52 -4.48 17.08
CA ILE A 245 7.11 -5.27 15.92
C ILE A 245 8.25 -6.21 15.49
N ILE A 246 9.47 -5.70 15.36
CA ILE A 246 10.66 -6.44 14.88
C ILE A 246 11.09 -7.49 15.90
N ASN A 247 11.25 -7.05 17.15
CA ASN A 247 11.69 -7.85 18.27
C ASN A 247 10.68 -7.68 19.42
N PRO A 248 9.66 -8.54 19.51
CA PRO A 248 8.76 -8.52 20.64
C PRO A 248 9.52 -8.94 21.90
N THR A 249 10.10 -7.97 22.59
CA THR A 249 10.74 -8.15 23.89
C THR A 249 9.66 -8.26 24.94
N HIS A 250 9.26 -9.49 25.28
CA HIS A 250 8.81 -9.80 26.62
C HIS A 250 9.23 -11.20 26.99
N GLU A 251 9.94 -11.28 28.11
CA GLU A 251 10.09 -12.49 28.90
C GLU A 251 8.73 -12.92 29.44
N PRO A 252 8.44 -14.23 29.47
CA PRO A 252 7.22 -14.76 30.07
C PRO A 252 7.28 -14.56 31.59
N GLY A 253 6.67 -13.50 32.13
CA GLY A 253 6.59 -13.35 33.59
C GLY A 253 5.96 -12.08 34.16
N GLU A 254 6.12 -10.92 33.54
CA GLU A 254 5.66 -9.67 34.15
C GLU A 254 4.25 -9.29 33.70
N ALA A 255 3.28 -9.47 34.59
CA ALA A 255 1.96 -8.88 34.50
C ALA A 255 2.03 -7.36 34.81
N PRO A 256 1.13 -6.54 34.24
CA PRO A 256 1.12 -5.08 34.40
C PRO A 256 0.80 -4.63 35.84
#